data_AF-A0A939FUF6-F1
#
_entry.id   AF-A0A939FUF6-F1
#
_cell.length_a   1.000
_cell.length_b   1.000
_cell.length_c   1.000
_cell.angle_alpha   90.00
_cell.angle_beta   90.00
_cell.angle_gamma   90.00
#
_symmetry.space_group_name_H-M   'P 1'
#
loop_
_entity.id
_entity.type
_entity.pdbx_description
1 polymer ?
#
loop_
_entity_poly.entity_id
_entity_poly.type
_entity_poly.pdbx_seq_one_letter_code
_entity_poly.pdbx_strand_id
1 'polypeptide(L)'
;MSAKPIRYSPIVVGVIAAALVLVGLSVPPWVFPPIQSQETGPAAIEMVQFKDPDRQLPYSLKPKPLEPADNAGSPKASEVYKNVKVLGNLTDAEFTRLMLAITEWVAPKQGCEYCHDLSSDEGFASDARYTKVVARRMLQMVRHINSKWPQHVAPSGVTCYTCHRGQNVPPWTWYEQNHAGDDQFMGKPRPWHLKAKTIRQFFPDVPYDKYLMEQHASARIQSTTPLVGEGGRPGVVEEQDAEDLYLFMMQTANSLGVNCTYCHNSRAFRDWSQSTPYRWIAYWGIRMARDINSNYIEPLKTVFPAVRKGPLGDPAKAHCGTCHLGNNKPLGGYKLLDHYLVGLTEDGKAPDPGPKEAILLGNAKPTAETGPDQNALQPKPVAAPVSKDAIGQSVAPGENGQGTTYKSEEKPTQGESGTLGGTVAPVPQDKNTMAPSPPPTGEEAPQGSSPDEMSPNSPPAPTNGTRGTADAPSTGIPPSNPLPKPKGETGGAGSGASTGSAPQSIPAPKGPAQGTTTRYN
;
A
#
# COMPACT_ATOMS: atom_id res chain seq x y z
N MET A 1 -4.45 -52.33 47.04
CA MET A 1 -4.07 -52.68 45.66
C MET A 1 -2.94 -51.77 45.24
N SER A 2 -1.73 -52.32 45.11
CA SER A 2 -0.51 -51.57 44.77
C SER A 2 -0.40 -51.48 43.24
N ALA A 3 -0.43 -50.28 42.67
CA ALA A 3 -0.26 -50.08 41.24
C ALA A 3 1.17 -50.49 40.83
N LYS A 4 1.30 -51.55 40.03
CA LYS A 4 2.60 -51.97 39.50
C LYS A 4 3.17 -50.86 38.61
N PRO A 5 4.43 -50.44 38.81
CA PRO A 5 5.06 -49.44 37.95
C PRO A 5 5.26 -50.04 36.55
N ILE A 6 4.63 -49.43 35.55
CA ILE A 6 4.83 -49.78 34.14
C ILE A 6 6.24 -49.29 33.76
N ARG A 7 7.18 -50.23 33.60
CA ARG A 7 8.54 -49.92 33.14
C ARG A 7 8.53 -49.93 31.61
N TYR A 8 8.54 -48.75 31.00
CA TYR A 8 8.76 -48.62 29.56
C TYR A 8 10.21 -48.93 29.23
N SER A 9 10.45 -49.70 28.17
CA SER A 9 11.81 -49.98 27.68
C SER A 9 12.50 -48.65 27.31
N PRO A 10 13.76 -48.41 27.73
CA PRO A 10 14.49 -47.20 27.39
C PRO A 10 14.63 -47.00 25.87
N ILE A 11 14.58 -48.08 25.10
CA ILE A 11 14.57 -48.05 23.62
C ILE A 11 13.27 -47.42 23.10
N VAL A 12 12.12 -47.78 23.68
CA VAL A 12 10.82 -47.22 23.26
C VAL A 12 10.74 -45.74 23.58
N VAL A 13 11.23 -45.33 24.76
CA VAL A 13 11.33 -43.91 25.13
C VAL A 13 12.28 -43.15 24.19
N GLY A 14 13.43 -43.74 23.86
CA GLY A 14 14.39 -43.16 22.91
C GLY A 14 13.83 -42.97 21.51
N VAL A 15 13.08 -43.95 20.99
CA VAL A 15 12.44 -43.88 19.67
C VAL A 15 11.36 -42.80 19.64
N ILE A 16 10.52 -42.71 20.67
CA ILE A 16 9.48 -41.66 20.76
C ILE A 16 10.12 -40.27 20.85
N ALA A 17 11.16 -40.10 21.65
CA ALA A 17 11.87 -38.83 21.78
C ALA A 17 12.52 -38.41 20.44
N ALA A 18 13.17 -39.34 19.74
CA ALA A 18 13.76 -39.07 18.43
C ALA A 18 12.70 -38.71 17.38
N ALA A 19 11.56 -39.39 17.38
CA ALA A 19 10.43 -39.09 16.49
C ALA A 19 9.86 -37.68 16.76
N LEU A 20 9.69 -37.29 18.04
CA LEU A 20 9.21 -35.96 18.40
C LEU A 20 10.21 -34.85 18.01
N VAL A 21 11.52 -35.09 18.15
CA VAL A 21 12.55 -34.16 17.69
C VAL A 21 12.56 -34.03 16.17
N LEU A 22 12.46 -35.15 15.44
CA LEU A 22 12.35 -35.14 13.97
C LEU A 22 11.10 -34.41 13.49
N VAL A 23 9.96 -34.63 14.15
CA VAL A 23 8.73 -33.86 13.89
C VAL A 23 8.98 -32.38 14.17
N GLY A 24 9.52 -32.00 15.33
CA GLY A 24 9.81 -30.60 15.63
C GLY A 24 10.81 -29.91 14.67
N LEU A 25 11.76 -30.65 14.10
CA LEU A 25 12.75 -30.13 13.13
C LEU A 25 12.24 -30.09 11.68
N SER A 26 11.28 -30.96 11.34
CA SER A 26 10.74 -31.11 9.97
C SER A 26 9.43 -30.35 9.76
N VAL A 27 8.72 -30.06 10.84
CA VAL A 27 7.47 -29.31 10.82
C VAL A 27 7.81 -27.82 10.63
N PRO A 28 7.18 -27.11 9.66
CA PRO A 28 7.36 -25.68 9.46
C PRO A 28 7.19 -24.88 10.77
N PRO A 29 7.64 -23.62 10.88
CA PRO A 29 7.30 -22.81 12.04
C PRO A 29 5.79 -22.57 12.10
N TRP A 30 5.05 -23.40 12.84
CA TRP A 30 3.62 -23.19 13.11
C TRP A 30 3.48 -22.24 14.29
N VAL A 31 2.56 -21.28 14.17
CA VAL A 31 2.09 -20.51 15.31
C VAL A 31 1.18 -21.41 16.13
N PHE A 32 1.66 -21.89 17.29
CA PHE A 32 0.86 -22.71 18.18
C PHE A 32 -0.30 -21.90 18.81
N PRO A 33 -1.46 -22.52 19.05
CA PRO A 33 -2.53 -21.89 19.80
C PRO A 33 -2.08 -21.44 21.20
N PRO A 34 -2.66 -20.34 21.74
CA PRO A 34 -3.75 -19.56 21.16
C PRO A 34 -3.26 -18.57 20.09
N ILE A 35 -3.87 -18.62 18.90
CA ILE A 35 -3.62 -17.63 17.85
C ILE A 35 -4.42 -16.38 18.20
N GLN A 36 -3.72 -15.25 18.32
CA GLN A 36 -4.38 -13.96 18.55
C GLN A 36 -5.13 -13.56 17.28
N SER A 37 -6.43 -13.29 17.40
CA SER A 37 -7.27 -12.85 16.31
C SER A 37 -8.09 -11.62 16.68
N GLN A 38 -8.52 -10.89 15.66
CA GLN A 38 -9.40 -9.75 15.77
C GLN A 38 -10.53 -9.87 14.75
N GLU A 39 -11.76 -9.85 15.25
CA GLU A 39 -12.95 -9.73 14.40
C GLU A 39 -13.04 -8.32 13.80
N THR A 40 -13.28 -8.25 12.50
CA THR A 40 -13.41 -7.01 11.71
C THR A 40 -14.78 -6.85 11.08
N GLY A 41 -15.68 -7.81 11.28
CA GLY A 41 -17.08 -7.75 10.84
C GLY A 41 -18.04 -8.37 11.86
N PRO A 42 -19.34 -8.43 11.53
CA PRO A 42 -20.34 -9.16 12.32
C PRO A 42 -19.94 -10.61 12.63
N ALA A 43 -20.52 -11.19 13.67
CA ALA A 43 -20.31 -12.59 13.99
C ALA A 43 -20.75 -13.52 12.84
N ALA A 44 -20.11 -14.69 12.74
CA ALA A 44 -20.46 -15.78 11.83
C ALA A 44 -20.29 -15.49 10.31
N ILE A 45 -19.48 -14.50 9.94
CA ILE A 45 -19.08 -14.26 8.53
C ILE A 45 -17.56 -14.30 8.30
N GLU A 46 -16.81 -14.78 9.29
CA GLU A 46 -15.36 -15.07 9.21
C GLU A 46 -14.48 -13.89 8.74
N MET A 47 -14.91 -12.66 9.02
CA MET A 47 -14.11 -11.46 8.77
C MET A 47 -13.09 -11.25 9.90
N VAL A 48 -11.99 -12.02 9.86
CA VAL A 48 -11.00 -12.08 10.93
C VAL A 48 -9.61 -11.63 10.45
N GLN A 49 -8.91 -10.85 11.27
CA GLN A 49 -7.46 -10.66 11.17
C GLN A 49 -6.76 -11.58 12.17
N PHE A 50 -5.73 -12.29 11.71
CA PHE A 50 -4.84 -13.05 12.58
C PHE A 50 -3.58 -12.24 12.83
N LYS A 51 -3.20 -12.11 14.10
CA LYS A 51 -1.96 -11.47 14.50
C LYS A 51 -0.86 -12.52 14.55
N ASP A 52 0.19 -12.24 13.81
CA ASP A 52 1.44 -12.98 13.89
C ASP A 52 2.30 -12.35 15.01
N PRO A 53 2.48 -13.04 16.16
CA PRO A 53 3.22 -12.50 17.31
C PRO A 53 4.72 -12.37 17.04
N ASP A 54 5.26 -13.18 16.12
CA ASP A 54 6.68 -13.22 15.81
C ASP A 54 7.05 -12.34 14.62
N ARG A 55 6.06 -11.65 14.03
CA ARG A 55 6.25 -10.77 12.89
C ARG A 55 7.14 -9.58 13.24
N GLN A 56 8.38 -9.65 12.80
CA GLN A 56 9.30 -8.51 12.85
C GLN A 56 9.18 -7.69 11.58
N LEU A 57 8.69 -6.46 11.73
CA LEU A 57 8.67 -5.50 10.63
C LEU A 57 10.06 -4.89 10.43
N PRO A 58 10.53 -4.75 9.17
CA PRO A 58 11.72 -3.95 8.90
C PRO A 58 11.45 -2.50 9.30
N TYR A 59 12.45 -1.81 9.84
CA TYR A 59 12.37 -0.40 10.24
C TYR A 59 11.27 -0.08 11.28
N SER A 60 11.13 -0.94 12.30
CA SER A 60 10.17 -0.78 13.40
C SER A 60 10.62 0.20 14.49
N LEU A 61 11.87 0.65 14.45
CA LEU A 61 12.42 1.61 15.43
C LEU A 61 11.68 2.95 15.31
N LYS A 62 11.17 3.44 16.44
CA LYS A 62 10.58 4.78 16.54
C LYS A 62 11.70 5.78 16.85
N PRO A 63 11.94 6.80 16.01
CA PRO A 63 12.98 7.78 16.28
C PRO A 63 12.57 8.63 17.47
N LYS A 64 13.54 8.97 18.34
CA LYS A 64 13.31 9.94 19.41
C LYS A 64 13.28 11.34 18.79
N PRO A 65 12.27 12.19 19.08
CA PRO A 65 12.25 13.56 18.60
C PRO A 65 13.37 14.37 19.28
N LEU A 66 13.91 15.34 18.56
CA LEU A 66 14.83 16.32 19.14
C LEU A 66 14.07 17.23 20.10
N GLU A 67 14.76 17.67 21.15
CA GLU A 67 14.21 18.61 22.13
C GLU A 67 13.70 19.88 21.41
N PRO A 68 12.56 20.46 21.83
CA PRO A 68 12.03 21.68 21.23
C PRO A 68 13.06 22.81 21.25
N ALA A 69 13.14 23.58 20.17
CA ALA A 69 14.04 24.72 20.11
C ALA A 69 13.54 25.87 21.00
N ASP A 70 14.48 26.62 21.59
CA ASP A 70 14.13 27.89 22.25
C ASP A 70 13.85 28.95 21.17
N ASN A 71 12.58 29.31 21.05
CA ASN A 71 12.09 30.22 20.03
C ASN A 71 12.00 31.67 20.52
N ALA A 72 12.21 31.92 21.82
CA ALA A 72 12.03 33.24 22.40
C ALA A 72 13.08 34.22 21.82
N GLY A 73 12.60 35.30 21.18
CA GLY A 73 13.45 36.34 20.60
C GLY A 73 14.25 35.91 19.36
N SER A 74 14.08 34.68 18.86
CA SER A 74 14.78 34.21 17.65
C SER A 74 14.17 34.84 16.39
N PRO A 75 14.99 35.42 15.48
CA PRO A 75 14.52 35.96 14.21
C PRO A 75 13.97 34.86 13.30
N LYS A 76 13.23 35.25 12.26
CA LYS A 76 12.70 34.30 11.27
C LYS A 76 13.80 33.80 10.34
N ALA A 77 13.67 32.55 9.89
CA ALA A 77 14.61 31.94 8.95
C ALA A 77 14.71 32.74 7.63
N SER A 78 13.63 33.38 7.17
CA SER A 78 13.66 34.26 6.00
C SER A 78 14.43 35.57 6.21
N GLU A 79 14.64 35.99 7.45
CA GLU A 79 15.39 37.21 7.80
C GLU A 79 16.90 36.92 7.94
N VAL A 80 17.24 35.71 8.37
CA VAL A 80 18.63 35.28 8.62
C VAL A 80 19.27 34.62 7.40
N TYR A 81 18.52 33.75 6.70
CA TYR A 81 19.07 32.88 5.66
C TYR A 81 18.69 33.33 4.25
N LYS A 82 19.59 33.06 3.31
CA LYS A 82 19.36 33.25 1.88
C LYS A 82 18.66 32.02 1.27
N ASN A 83 17.84 32.24 0.24
CA ASN A 83 17.19 31.19 -0.55
C ASN A 83 16.28 30.22 0.25
N VAL A 84 15.62 30.70 1.30
CA VAL A 84 14.57 29.95 2.03
C VAL A 84 13.22 30.16 1.34
N LYS A 85 12.74 29.13 0.63
CA LYS A 85 11.51 29.20 -0.20
C LYS A 85 10.26 28.59 0.44
N VAL A 86 10.41 27.74 1.46
CA VAL A 86 9.29 26.98 2.07
C VAL A 86 9.19 27.24 3.57
N LEU A 87 10.33 27.18 4.27
CA LEU A 87 10.38 27.22 5.73
C LEU A 87 10.69 28.61 6.30
N GLY A 88 10.36 29.68 5.56
CA GLY A 88 10.73 31.05 5.92
C GLY A 88 10.13 31.52 7.26
N ASN A 89 8.95 30.99 7.61
CA ASN A 89 8.21 31.37 8.82
C ASN A 89 8.72 30.68 10.09
N LEU A 90 9.64 29.72 10.00
CA LEU A 90 10.29 29.15 11.18
C LEU A 90 11.19 30.19 11.84
N THR A 91 11.40 30.08 13.15
CA THR A 91 12.52 30.76 13.80
C THR A 91 13.82 30.12 13.33
N ASP A 92 14.95 30.83 13.46
CA ASP A 92 16.27 30.28 13.19
C ASP A 92 16.55 28.97 13.96
N ALA A 93 16.22 28.96 15.26
CA ALA A 93 16.41 27.80 16.12
C ALA A 93 15.57 26.59 15.68
N GLU A 94 14.28 26.80 15.34
CA GLU A 94 13.40 25.72 14.86
C GLU A 94 13.77 25.25 13.46
N PHE A 95 14.24 26.16 12.59
CA PHE A 95 14.78 25.83 11.29
C PHE A 95 15.97 24.88 11.42
N THR A 96 16.94 25.20 12.29
CA THR A 96 18.10 24.36 12.56
C THR A 96 17.70 23.00 13.12
N ARG A 97 16.79 22.97 14.12
CA ARG A 97 16.25 21.75 14.70
C ARG A 97 15.62 20.84 13.64
N LEU A 98 14.81 21.40 12.74
CA LEU A 98 14.18 20.64 11.67
C LEU A 98 15.22 20.10 10.65
N MET A 99 16.25 20.87 10.31
CA MET A 99 17.32 20.39 9.42
C MET A 99 18.09 19.21 10.02
N LEU A 100 18.37 19.24 11.32
CA LEU A 100 19.00 18.12 12.04
C LEU A 100 18.10 16.88 11.99
N ALA A 101 16.81 17.04 12.27
CA ALA A 101 15.85 15.94 12.22
C ALA A 101 15.74 15.33 10.80
N ILE A 102 15.64 16.16 9.76
CA ILE A 102 15.62 15.70 8.36
C ILE A 102 16.90 14.93 8.00
N THR A 103 18.06 15.38 8.50
CA THR A 103 19.34 14.70 8.29
C THR A 103 19.30 13.29 8.87
N GLU A 104 18.86 13.13 10.12
CA GLU A 104 18.71 11.82 10.74
C GLU A 104 17.69 10.93 10.02
N TRP A 105 16.61 11.52 9.50
CA TRP A 105 15.53 10.77 8.87
C TRP A 105 15.81 10.31 7.44
N VAL A 106 16.65 11.03 6.71
CA VAL A 106 16.87 10.82 5.28
C VAL A 106 18.29 10.40 4.97
N ALA A 107 19.30 11.05 5.54
CA ALA A 107 20.70 10.84 5.16
C ALA A 107 21.66 10.84 6.36
N PRO A 108 21.40 10.03 7.41
CA PRO A 108 22.20 10.05 8.64
C PRO A 108 23.67 9.67 8.40
N LYS A 109 23.96 8.89 7.35
CA LYS A 109 25.33 8.48 7.00
C LYS A 109 26.10 9.56 6.25
N GLN A 110 25.42 10.34 5.41
CA GLN A 110 26.03 11.36 4.57
C GLN A 110 26.02 12.75 5.22
N GLY A 111 25.15 12.97 6.20
CA GLY A 111 25.03 14.24 6.90
C GLY A 111 24.48 15.36 6.00
N CYS A 112 24.77 16.61 6.40
CA CYS A 112 24.26 17.82 5.75
C CYS A 112 24.67 17.93 4.27
N GLU A 113 25.86 17.45 3.92
CA GLU A 113 26.42 17.51 2.56
C GLU A 113 25.67 16.64 1.55
N TYR A 114 24.77 15.75 2.00
CA TYR A 114 23.90 15.02 1.09
C TYR A 114 23.02 15.95 0.26
N CYS A 115 22.50 17.01 0.89
CA CYS A 115 21.64 18.00 0.27
C CYS A 115 22.37 19.30 -0.05
N HIS A 116 23.45 19.65 0.67
CA HIS A 116 24.11 20.94 0.53
C HIS A 116 25.49 20.82 -0.13
N ASP A 117 25.84 21.83 -0.92
CA ASP A 117 27.20 21.99 -1.42
C ASP A 117 27.97 22.99 -0.56
N LEU A 118 28.64 22.47 0.48
CA LEU A 118 29.43 23.28 1.40
C LEU A 118 30.75 23.76 0.80
N SER A 119 31.13 23.28 -0.38
CA SER A 119 32.33 23.72 -1.10
C SER A 119 32.11 24.95 -1.97
N SER A 120 30.85 25.30 -2.23
CA SER A 120 30.46 26.48 -3.00
C SER A 120 30.52 27.78 -2.17
N ASP A 121 30.78 28.92 -2.81
CA ASP A 121 30.74 30.24 -2.16
C ASP A 121 29.35 30.59 -1.60
N GLU A 122 28.29 29.98 -2.16
CA GLU A 122 26.91 30.10 -1.68
C GLU A 122 26.60 29.18 -0.49
N GLY A 123 27.46 28.18 -0.22
CA GLY A 123 27.33 27.20 0.87
C GLY A 123 25.94 26.57 0.96
N PHE A 124 25.34 26.65 2.15
CA PHE A 124 23.99 26.11 2.41
C PHE A 124 22.90 26.73 1.52
N ALA A 125 23.09 27.93 0.96
CA ALA A 125 22.10 28.61 0.14
C ALA A 125 22.06 28.06 -1.30
N SER A 126 23.11 27.41 -1.80
CA SER A 126 23.19 26.93 -3.18
C SER A 126 22.15 25.87 -3.52
N ASP A 127 21.57 25.93 -4.72
CA ASP A 127 20.66 24.91 -5.28
C ASP A 127 21.36 23.96 -6.27
N ALA A 128 22.70 23.97 -6.33
CA ALA A 128 23.49 23.17 -7.28
C ALA A 128 23.30 21.65 -7.12
N ARG A 129 23.04 21.17 -5.89
CA ARG A 129 22.77 19.75 -5.63
C ARG A 129 21.32 19.42 -5.98
N TYR A 130 21.12 18.45 -6.86
CA TYR A 130 19.77 17.96 -7.23
C TYR A 130 18.96 17.52 -6.00
N THR A 131 19.63 16.95 -5.00
CA THR A 131 19.03 16.49 -3.74
C THR A 131 18.36 17.61 -2.95
N LYS A 132 18.87 18.85 -3.00
CA LYS A 132 18.21 20.00 -2.38
C LYS A 132 16.93 20.40 -3.10
N VAL A 133 16.96 20.38 -4.42
CA VAL A 133 15.78 20.66 -5.26
C VAL A 133 14.68 19.64 -4.95
N VAL A 134 15.05 18.36 -4.89
CA VAL A 134 14.14 17.27 -4.49
C VAL A 134 13.66 17.45 -3.04
N ALA A 135 14.55 17.70 -2.08
CA ALA A 135 14.19 17.88 -0.67
C ALA A 135 13.20 19.03 -0.45
N ARG A 136 13.36 20.14 -1.19
CA ARG A 136 12.40 21.25 -1.18
C ARG A 136 11.02 20.82 -1.67
N ARG A 137 10.95 20.01 -2.72
CA ARG A 137 9.67 19.48 -3.23
C ARG A 137 9.05 18.48 -2.26
N MET A 138 9.85 17.65 -1.60
CA MET A 138 9.39 16.72 -0.57
C MET A 138 8.87 17.44 0.68
N LEU A 139 9.46 18.57 1.07
CA LEU A 139 8.92 19.43 2.15
C LEU A 139 7.53 19.96 1.81
N GLN A 140 7.33 20.43 0.57
CA GLN A 140 6.01 20.87 0.10
C GLN A 140 5.02 19.70 0.12
N MET A 141 5.44 18.52 -0.36
CA MET A 141 4.62 17.31 -0.36
C MET A 141 4.19 16.89 1.05
N VAL A 142 5.11 16.84 2.02
CA VAL A 142 4.80 16.45 3.40
C VAL A 142 3.82 17.43 4.04
N ARG A 143 4.06 18.75 3.86
CA ARG A 143 3.13 19.79 4.34
C ARG A 143 1.74 19.62 3.73
N HIS A 144 1.69 19.38 2.43
CA HIS A 144 0.44 19.14 1.70
C HIS A 144 -0.30 17.89 2.20
N ILE A 145 0.40 16.76 2.35
CA ILE A 145 -0.17 15.50 2.87
C ILE A 145 -0.83 15.74 4.23
N ASN A 146 -0.09 16.38 5.15
CA ASN A 146 -0.55 16.61 6.51
C ASN A 146 -1.73 17.59 6.59
N SER A 147 -1.85 18.53 5.66
CA SER A 147 -2.92 19.53 5.67
C SER A 147 -4.13 19.18 4.82
N LYS A 148 -3.98 18.39 3.74
CA LYS A 148 -5.04 18.15 2.75
C LYS A 148 -5.59 16.73 2.71
N TRP A 149 -4.96 15.77 3.40
CA TRP A 149 -5.40 14.37 3.45
C TRP A 149 -5.81 13.87 4.85
N PRO A 150 -6.54 14.66 5.68
CA PRO A 150 -6.91 14.27 7.04
C PRO A 150 -7.75 12.99 7.10
N GLN A 151 -8.53 12.68 6.05
CA GLN A 151 -9.33 11.45 5.94
C GLN A 151 -8.45 10.19 5.99
N HIS A 152 -7.18 10.31 5.62
CA HIS A 152 -6.24 9.20 5.58
C HIS A 152 -5.19 9.28 6.70
N VAL A 153 -4.44 10.39 6.79
CA VAL A 153 -3.22 10.44 7.62
C VAL A 153 -3.47 10.84 9.08
N ALA A 154 -4.61 11.45 9.39
CA ALA A 154 -4.89 11.87 10.76
C ALA A 154 -5.06 10.67 11.71
N PRO A 155 -4.83 10.84 13.03
CA PRO A 155 -4.22 12.01 13.67
C PRO A 155 -2.68 12.04 13.59
N SER A 156 -2.04 10.96 13.11
CA SER A 156 -0.59 10.81 13.21
C SER A 156 0.21 11.66 12.22
N GLY A 157 -0.36 11.90 11.04
CA GLY A 157 0.34 12.55 9.93
C GLY A 157 1.56 11.78 9.42
N VAL A 158 2.38 12.45 8.63
CA VAL A 158 3.61 11.91 8.04
C VAL A 158 4.80 12.84 8.27
N THR A 159 5.99 12.24 8.30
CA THR A 159 7.28 12.93 8.35
C THR A 159 8.20 12.35 7.27
N CYS A 160 9.41 12.90 7.10
CA CYS A 160 10.40 12.30 6.20
C CYS A 160 10.72 10.86 6.60
N TYR A 161 10.78 10.57 7.91
CA TYR A 161 11.07 9.23 8.43
C TYR A 161 10.00 8.21 8.05
N THR A 162 8.74 8.63 7.88
CA THR A 162 7.63 7.75 7.51
C THR A 162 7.97 6.92 6.27
N CYS A 163 8.59 7.54 5.27
CA CYS A 163 9.03 6.91 4.02
C CYS A 163 10.50 6.49 4.05
N HIS A 164 11.40 7.41 4.46
CA HIS A 164 12.84 7.23 4.25
C HIS A 164 13.48 6.27 5.24
N ARG A 165 12.99 6.17 6.48
CA ARG A 165 13.53 5.26 7.51
C ARG A 165 15.06 5.32 7.69
N GLY A 166 15.65 6.51 7.56
CA GLY A 166 17.10 6.72 7.63
C GLY A 166 17.86 6.38 6.35
N GLN A 167 17.15 6.18 5.23
CA GLN A 167 17.72 5.92 3.90
C GLN A 167 17.42 7.05 2.94
N ASN A 168 18.42 7.43 2.16
CA ASN A 168 18.32 8.55 1.23
C ASN A 168 17.49 8.21 -0.03
N VAL A 169 17.20 6.93 -0.23
CA VAL A 169 16.17 6.39 -1.13
C VAL A 169 15.23 5.56 -0.26
N PRO A 170 13.91 5.82 -0.29
CA PRO A 170 12.96 5.00 0.46
C PRO A 170 13.07 3.52 0.07
N PRO A 171 13.01 2.58 1.03
CA PRO A 171 13.31 1.17 0.76
C PRO A 171 12.25 0.50 -0.12
N TRP A 172 11.01 0.98 -0.10
CA TRP A 172 9.88 0.40 -0.83
C TRP A 172 9.32 1.46 -1.78
N THR A 173 9.66 1.34 -3.05
CA THR A 173 9.26 2.23 -4.16
C THR A 173 9.01 1.38 -5.40
N TRP A 174 8.40 1.97 -6.41
CA TRP A 174 8.16 1.30 -7.69
C TRP A 174 8.57 2.18 -8.86
N TYR A 175 8.80 1.55 -10.01
CA TYR A 175 9.09 2.19 -11.28
C TYR A 175 8.13 1.66 -12.34
N GLU A 176 7.90 2.45 -13.38
CA GLU A 176 7.15 2.01 -14.55
C GLU A 176 7.80 0.77 -15.16
N GLN A 177 6.95 -0.18 -15.54
CA GLN A 177 7.36 -1.43 -16.16
C GLN A 177 6.84 -1.46 -17.59
N ASN A 178 7.55 -2.18 -18.46
CA ASN A 178 7.02 -2.44 -19.79
C ASN A 178 5.73 -3.26 -19.65
N HIS A 179 4.63 -2.72 -20.15
CA HIS A 179 3.44 -3.52 -20.41
C HIS A 179 3.80 -4.62 -21.41
N ALA A 180 3.26 -5.82 -21.25
CA ALA A 180 3.42 -6.87 -22.26
C ALA A 180 2.89 -6.31 -23.59
N GLY A 181 3.75 -6.21 -24.61
CA GLY A 181 3.42 -5.52 -25.85
C GLY A 181 2.28 -6.18 -26.62
N ASP A 182 1.44 -5.36 -27.25
CA ASP A 182 0.34 -5.77 -28.15
C ASP A 182 0.86 -6.42 -29.45
N ASP A 183 2.17 -6.39 -29.70
CA ASP A 183 2.82 -6.82 -30.93
C ASP A 183 3.25 -8.30 -30.93
N GLN A 184 2.84 -9.09 -29.92
CA GLN A 184 3.31 -10.47 -29.76
C GLN A 184 2.21 -11.50 -30.03
N PHE A 185 2.51 -12.42 -30.94
CA PHE A 185 1.66 -13.55 -31.34
C PHE A 185 1.36 -14.53 -30.18
N MET A 186 2.16 -14.51 -29.12
CA MET A 186 1.96 -15.28 -27.89
C MET A 186 2.04 -14.35 -26.68
N GLY A 187 1.07 -14.44 -25.77
CA GLY A 187 1.10 -13.65 -24.53
C GLY A 187 2.34 -13.96 -23.70
N LYS A 188 3.10 -12.94 -23.29
CA LYS A 188 4.16 -13.12 -22.29
C LYS A 188 3.54 -13.45 -20.93
N PRO A 189 4.09 -14.42 -20.18
CA PRO A 189 3.69 -14.60 -18.80
C PRO A 189 3.98 -13.31 -18.01
N ARG A 190 3.09 -12.96 -17.09
CA ARG A 190 3.31 -11.82 -16.18
C ARG A 190 4.63 -12.03 -15.41
N PRO A 191 5.33 -10.95 -15.01
CA PRO A 191 6.63 -11.04 -14.34
C PRO A 191 6.49 -11.43 -12.86
N TRP A 192 5.90 -12.61 -12.60
CA TRP A 192 5.75 -13.16 -11.26
C TRP A 192 7.10 -13.29 -10.56
N HIS A 193 7.16 -12.96 -9.26
CA HIS A 193 8.38 -13.11 -8.51
C HIS A 193 8.64 -14.59 -8.22
N LEU A 194 9.66 -15.16 -8.86
CA LEU A 194 10.02 -16.58 -8.75
C LEU A 194 10.60 -16.96 -7.38
N LYS A 195 11.01 -15.96 -6.57
CA LYS A 195 11.52 -16.14 -5.21
C LYS A 195 10.77 -15.20 -4.28
N ALA A 196 10.05 -15.77 -3.31
CA ALA A 196 9.28 -15.01 -2.34
C ALA A 196 9.32 -15.73 -0.98
N LYS A 197 9.46 -14.99 0.13
CA LYS A 197 9.38 -15.57 1.48
C LYS A 197 7.94 -15.70 1.96
N THR A 198 7.03 -14.95 1.35
CA THR A 198 5.59 -15.00 1.65
C THR A 198 4.81 -15.01 0.34
N ILE A 199 3.60 -15.58 0.35
CA ILE A 199 2.71 -15.53 -0.82
C ILE A 199 2.46 -14.09 -1.29
N ARG A 200 2.51 -13.12 -0.38
CA ARG A 200 2.29 -11.71 -0.68
C ARG A 200 3.44 -11.06 -1.46
N GLN A 201 4.65 -11.61 -1.34
CA GLN A 201 5.85 -11.18 -2.09
C GLN A 201 5.97 -11.87 -3.46
N PHE A 202 5.07 -12.79 -3.79
CA PHE A 202 5.04 -13.50 -5.06
C PHE A 202 4.43 -12.65 -6.19
N PHE A 203 3.44 -11.84 -5.85
CA PHE A 203 2.68 -11.04 -6.80
C PHE A 203 3.55 -9.93 -7.38
N PRO A 204 3.49 -9.66 -8.70
CA PRO A 204 4.15 -8.51 -9.30
C PRO A 204 3.46 -7.20 -8.90
N ASP A 205 4.17 -6.09 -9.12
CA ASP A 205 3.74 -4.72 -8.88
C ASP A 205 3.39 -3.95 -10.16
N VAL A 206 3.38 -4.64 -11.31
CA VAL A 206 3.01 -4.11 -12.65
C VAL A 206 1.81 -3.16 -12.60
N PRO A 207 0.68 -3.46 -11.91
CA PRO A 207 -0.52 -2.61 -12.00
C PRO A 207 -0.44 -1.29 -11.23
N TYR A 208 0.68 -0.94 -10.60
CA TYR A 208 0.80 0.32 -9.87
C TYR A 208 0.65 1.54 -10.79
N ASP A 209 1.19 1.52 -12.01
CA ASP A 209 0.99 2.60 -12.97
C ASP A 209 -0.48 2.80 -13.34
N LYS A 210 -1.21 1.70 -13.53
CA LYS A 210 -2.63 1.65 -13.88
C LYS A 210 -3.53 2.22 -12.80
N TYR A 211 -3.14 2.15 -11.53
CA TYR A 211 -4.01 2.53 -10.39
C TYR A 211 -3.49 3.64 -9.48
N LEU A 212 -2.18 3.94 -9.45
CA LEU A 212 -1.53 4.90 -8.55
C LEU A 212 -1.01 6.16 -9.24
N MET A 213 -1.44 6.41 -10.48
CA MET A 213 -1.25 7.66 -11.19
C MET A 213 -2.56 8.46 -11.29
N GLU A 214 -2.48 9.76 -11.59
CA GLU A 214 -3.67 10.61 -11.73
C GLU A 214 -4.57 10.11 -12.86
N GLN A 215 -3.98 9.77 -14.00
CA GLN A 215 -4.64 8.97 -15.03
C GLN A 215 -4.66 7.51 -14.58
N HIS A 216 -5.84 6.95 -14.35
CA HIS A 216 -5.98 5.61 -13.79
C HIS A 216 -7.17 4.86 -14.39
N ALA A 217 -7.05 3.53 -14.43
CA ALA A 217 -8.14 2.66 -14.83
C ALA A 217 -9.24 2.61 -13.77
N SER A 218 -10.46 2.27 -14.21
CA SER A 218 -11.57 2.05 -13.28
C SER A 218 -11.33 0.79 -12.45
N ALA A 219 -11.59 0.87 -11.14
CA ALA A 219 -11.63 -0.30 -10.26
C ALA A 219 -13.04 -0.96 -10.21
N ARG A 220 -13.96 -0.55 -11.10
CA ARG A 220 -15.34 -1.07 -11.16
C ARG A 220 -15.41 -2.33 -12.03
N ILE A 221 -14.82 -3.41 -11.54
CA ILE A 221 -14.72 -4.68 -12.27
C ILE A 221 -16.01 -5.51 -12.18
N GLN A 222 -16.63 -5.62 -10.99
CA GLN A 222 -17.83 -6.43 -10.80
C GLN A 222 -19.08 -5.73 -11.34
N SER A 223 -19.98 -6.47 -11.99
CA SER A 223 -21.27 -5.96 -12.50
C SER A 223 -22.20 -5.46 -11.40
N THR A 224 -23.14 -4.57 -11.76
CA THR A 224 -24.21 -4.05 -10.87
C THR A 224 -25.50 -4.83 -11.05
N THR A 225 -25.60 -5.57 -12.15
CA THR A 225 -26.77 -6.35 -12.53
C THR A 225 -26.37 -7.83 -12.55
N PRO A 226 -27.29 -8.71 -12.14
CA PRO A 226 -27.03 -10.15 -12.16
C PRO A 226 -26.93 -10.71 -13.59
N LEU A 227 -27.62 -10.08 -14.55
CA LEU A 227 -27.59 -10.47 -15.96
C LEU A 227 -26.53 -9.67 -16.72
N VAL A 228 -25.99 -10.29 -17.76
CA VAL A 228 -25.24 -9.59 -18.82
C VAL A 228 -26.13 -8.51 -19.46
N GLY A 229 -25.55 -7.42 -19.95
CA GLY A 229 -26.30 -6.27 -20.47
C GLY A 229 -27.28 -6.62 -21.59
N GLU A 230 -28.28 -5.74 -21.82
CA GLU A 230 -29.24 -5.86 -22.92
C GLU A 230 -28.50 -6.02 -24.26
N GLY A 231 -28.63 -7.20 -24.87
CA GLY A 231 -27.92 -7.58 -26.10
C GLY A 231 -26.86 -8.67 -25.93
N GLY A 232 -26.67 -9.24 -24.73
CA GLY A 232 -25.72 -10.35 -24.50
C GLY A 232 -24.25 -9.98 -24.64
N ARG A 233 -23.96 -8.68 -24.82
CA ARG A 233 -22.62 -8.12 -24.81
C ARG A 233 -22.33 -7.63 -23.39
N PRO A 234 -21.29 -8.15 -22.72
CA PRO A 234 -20.86 -7.61 -21.44
C PRO A 234 -20.54 -6.11 -21.63
N GLY A 235 -20.79 -5.28 -20.61
CA GLY A 235 -19.97 -4.08 -20.45
C GLY A 235 -18.56 -4.60 -20.15
N VAL A 236 -17.77 -4.79 -21.21
CA VAL A 236 -16.59 -5.67 -21.25
C VAL A 236 -15.49 -5.16 -20.33
N VAL A 237 -15.52 -5.60 -19.08
CA VAL A 237 -14.31 -5.64 -18.27
C VAL A 237 -13.60 -6.94 -18.63
N GLU A 238 -12.35 -6.83 -19.06
CA GLU A 238 -11.56 -8.00 -19.45
C GLU A 238 -11.12 -8.78 -18.22
N GLU A 239 -10.87 -10.08 -18.37
CA GLU A 239 -10.32 -10.90 -17.29
C GLU A 239 -8.97 -10.32 -16.81
N GLN A 240 -8.18 -9.80 -17.74
CA GLN A 240 -6.92 -9.12 -17.49
C GLN A 240 -7.08 -7.88 -16.59
N ASP A 241 -8.16 -7.11 -16.74
CA ASP A 241 -8.47 -5.99 -15.85
C ASP A 241 -8.83 -6.46 -14.43
N ALA A 242 -9.55 -7.58 -14.34
CA ALA A 242 -9.88 -8.20 -13.06
C ALA A 242 -8.62 -8.73 -12.35
N GLU A 243 -7.72 -9.36 -13.10
CA GLU A 243 -6.41 -9.82 -12.62
C GLU A 243 -5.53 -8.67 -12.15
N ASP A 244 -5.39 -7.60 -12.95
CA ASP A 244 -4.61 -6.41 -12.57
C ASP A 244 -5.13 -5.78 -11.28
N LEU A 245 -6.46 -5.69 -11.12
CA LEU A 245 -7.05 -5.20 -9.88
C LEU A 245 -6.76 -6.15 -8.70
N TYR A 246 -6.85 -7.46 -8.92
CA TYR A 246 -6.53 -8.45 -7.89
C TYR A 246 -5.08 -8.33 -7.43
N LEU A 247 -4.14 -8.24 -8.37
CA LEU A 247 -2.72 -8.01 -8.10
C LEU A 247 -2.49 -6.73 -7.30
N PHE A 248 -3.12 -5.62 -7.69
CA PHE A 248 -3.06 -4.35 -6.96
C PHE A 248 -3.59 -4.47 -5.52
N MET A 249 -4.69 -5.21 -5.32
CA MET A 249 -5.25 -5.46 -3.99
C MET A 249 -4.35 -6.35 -3.14
N MET A 250 -3.72 -7.38 -3.73
CA MET A 250 -2.75 -8.23 -3.03
C MET A 250 -1.53 -7.44 -2.56
N GLN A 251 -1.02 -6.55 -3.42
CA GLN A 251 0.05 -5.63 -3.05
C GLN A 251 -0.34 -4.65 -1.95
N THR A 252 -1.57 -4.14 -1.99
CA THR A 252 -2.10 -3.26 -0.95
C THR A 252 -2.21 -4.01 0.38
N ALA A 253 -2.75 -5.23 0.38
CA ALA A 253 -2.82 -6.08 1.56
C ALA A 253 -1.42 -6.41 2.14
N ASN A 254 -0.44 -6.67 1.27
CA ASN A 254 0.95 -6.85 1.66
C ASN A 254 1.53 -5.61 2.34
N SER A 255 1.34 -4.45 1.71
CA SER A 255 1.83 -3.16 2.16
C SER A 255 1.31 -2.78 3.54
N LEU A 256 0.05 -3.11 3.84
CA LEU A 256 -0.58 -2.86 5.13
C LEU A 256 -0.39 -4.03 6.11
N GLY A 257 0.04 -5.19 5.63
CA GLY A 257 0.19 -6.38 6.47
C GLY A 257 -1.12 -7.00 6.95
N VAL A 258 -2.21 -6.79 6.21
CA VAL A 258 -3.56 -7.29 6.54
C VAL A 258 -4.02 -8.31 5.50
N ASN A 259 -5.21 -8.88 5.66
CA ASN A 259 -5.87 -9.65 4.59
C ASN A 259 -7.04 -8.85 3.98
N CYS A 260 -7.77 -9.46 3.04
CA CYS A 260 -8.89 -8.82 2.34
C CYS A 260 -10.04 -8.41 3.27
N THR A 261 -10.28 -9.18 4.34
CA THR A 261 -11.40 -8.95 5.27
C THR A 261 -11.23 -7.73 6.15
N TYR A 262 -10.02 -7.15 6.16
CA TYR A 262 -9.78 -5.85 6.77
C TYR A 262 -10.62 -4.75 6.11
N CYS A 263 -10.88 -4.87 4.81
CA CYS A 263 -11.63 -3.88 4.03
C CYS A 263 -12.97 -4.41 3.49
N HIS A 264 -13.05 -5.70 3.14
CA HIS A 264 -14.15 -6.25 2.36
C HIS A 264 -14.85 -7.43 3.03
N ASN A 265 -16.13 -7.59 2.77
CA ASN A 265 -16.75 -8.91 2.79
C ASN A 265 -16.53 -9.59 1.43
N SER A 266 -15.77 -10.69 1.39
CA SER A 266 -15.35 -11.34 0.15
C SER A 266 -16.52 -11.90 -0.67
N ARG A 267 -17.70 -12.13 -0.07
CA ARG A 267 -18.91 -12.53 -0.80
C ARG A 267 -19.38 -11.46 -1.80
N ALA A 268 -18.98 -10.21 -1.59
CA ALA A 268 -19.37 -9.08 -2.42
C ALA A 268 -18.35 -7.92 -2.34
N PHE A 269 -17.17 -8.06 -2.97
CA PHE A 269 -16.13 -7.04 -2.96
C PHE A 269 -16.58 -5.64 -3.42
N ARG A 270 -17.53 -5.55 -4.35
CA ARG A 270 -18.10 -4.30 -4.84
C ARG A 270 -18.99 -3.60 -3.81
N ASP A 271 -19.66 -4.34 -2.93
CA ASP A 271 -20.70 -3.79 -2.06
C ASP A 271 -20.09 -3.00 -0.89
N TRP A 272 -20.22 -1.69 -0.96
CA TRP A 272 -19.74 -0.77 0.06
C TRP A 272 -20.53 -0.88 1.38
N SER A 273 -21.80 -1.26 1.34
CA SER A 273 -22.63 -1.42 2.54
C SER A 273 -22.18 -2.59 3.42
N GLN A 274 -21.47 -3.54 2.82
CA GLN A 274 -20.92 -4.72 3.49
C GLN A 274 -19.41 -4.63 3.71
N SER A 275 -18.81 -3.48 3.42
CA SER A 275 -17.39 -3.22 3.63
C SER A 275 -17.14 -2.63 5.00
N THR A 276 -15.91 -2.72 5.49
CA THR A 276 -15.51 -2.04 6.72
C THR A 276 -15.24 -0.55 6.45
N PRO A 277 -15.26 0.31 7.48
CA PRO A 277 -14.82 1.71 7.35
C PRO A 277 -13.38 1.86 6.84
N TYR A 278 -12.52 0.86 7.04
CA TYR A 278 -11.13 0.90 6.58
C TYR A 278 -11.02 0.92 5.06
N ARG A 279 -12.00 0.37 4.32
CA ARG A 279 -12.05 0.49 2.85
C ARG A 279 -12.18 1.95 2.42
N TRP A 280 -12.90 2.77 3.18
CA TRP A 280 -13.07 4.18 2.89
C TRP A 280 -11.79 4.98 3.19
N ILE A 281 -11.08 4.64 4.27
CA ILE A 281 -9.75 5.20 4.57
C ILE A 281 -8.74 4.84 3.46
N ALA A 282 -8.78 3.59 2.97
CA ALA A 282 -7.95 3.12 1.87
C ALA A 282 -8.26 3.85 0.56
N TYR A 283 -9.54 4.15 0.28
CA TYR A 283 -9.95 4.95 -0.87
C TYR A 283 -9.29 6.34 -0.90
N TRP A 284 -9.26 7.03 0.24
CA TRP A 284 -8.52 8.30 0.35
C TRP A 284 -7.01 8.11 0.23
N GLY A 285 -6.47 7.01 0.77
CA GLY A 285 -5.06 6.66 0.63
C GLY A 285 -4.62 6.43 -0.83
N ILE A 286 -5.46 5.78 -1.64
CA ILE A 286 -5.18 5.57 -3.07
C ILE A 286 -5.12 6.91 -3.80
N ARG A 287 -6.08 7.81 -3.55
CA ARG A 287 -6.07 9.15 -4.16
C ARG A 287 -4.87 9.99 -3.72
N MET A 288 -4.51 9.91 -2.44
CA MET A 288 -3.31 10.57 -1.92
C MET A 288 -2.05 10.06 -2.63
N ALA A 289 -1.93 8.74 -2.84
CA ALA A 289 -0.79 8.18 -3.57
C ALA A 289 -0.73 8.67 -5.02
N ARG A 290 -1.88 8.80 -5.71
CA ARG A 290 -1.96 9.37 -7.07
C ARG A 290 -1.48 10.81 -7.12
N ASP A 291 -1.91 11.62 -6.18
CA ASP A 291 -1.50 13.02 -6.03
C ASP A 291 0.01 13.13 -5.77
N ILE A 292 0.53 12.34 -4.82
CA ILE A 292 1.98 12.26 -4.54
C ILE A 292 2.77 11.93 -5.81
N ASN A 293 2.38 10.86 -6.52
CA ASN A 293 3.13 10.39 -7.69
C ASN A 293 3.08 11.40 -8.83
N SER A 294 1.89 11.91 -9.15
CA SER A 294 1.68 12.72 -10.36
C SER A 294 2.07 14.18 -10.17
N ASN A 295 1.82 14.74 -8.97
CA ASN A 295 2.04 16.16 -8.71
C ASN A 295 3.37 16.46 -8.01
N TYR A 296 3.98 15.50 -7.31
CA TYR A 296 5.23 15.77 -6.55
C TYR A 296 6.44 15.01 -7.07
N ILE A 297 6.30 13.74 -7.46
CA ILE A 297 7.43 12.89 -7.84
C ILE A 297 7.71 12.96 -9.35
N GLU A 298 6.71 12.67 -10.19
CA GLU A 298 6.87 12.63 -11.65
C GLU A 298 7.43 13.94 -12.25
N PRO A 299 7.02 15.14 -11.80
CA PRO A 299 7.58 16.40 -12.31
C PRO A 299 9.08 16.59 -12.03
N LEU A 300 9.65 15.81 -11.09
CA LEU A 300 11.09 15.83 -10.78
C LEU A 300 11.92 14.93 -11.71
N LYS A 301 11.31 14.26 -12.69
CA LYS A 301 11.99 13.37 -13.64
C LYS A 301 13.24 14.00 -14.26
N THR A 302 13.22 15.27 -14.64
CA THR A 302 14.38 15.95 -15.24
C THR A 302 15.46 16.32 -14.22
N VAL A 303 15.11 16.40 -12.94
CA VAL A 303 16.04 16.73 -11.84
C VAL A 303 16.81 15.49 -11.38
N PHE A 304 16.18 14.31 -11.42
CA PHE A 304 16.82 13.07 -11.00
C PHE A 304 17.94 12.64 -11.97
N PRO A 305 19.14 12.27 -11.46
CA PRO A 305 20.18 11.69 -12.29
C PRO A 305 19.77 10.28 -12.76
N ALA A 306 20.43 9.78 -13.81
CA ALA A 306 20.10 8.48 -14.42
C ALA A 306 20.11 7.31 -13.41
N VAL A 307 21.03 7.32 -12.43
CA VAL A 307 21.12 6.30 -11.37
C VAL A 307 19.92 6.27 -10.41
N ARG A 308 19.01 7.25 -10.48
CA ARG A 308 17.79 7.36 -9.67
C ARG A 308 16.51 7.12 -10.47
N LYS A 309 16.65 6.57 -11.68
CA LYS A 309 15.54 6.30 -12.59
C LYS A 309 15.43 4.81 -12.88
N GLY A 310 14.19 4.40 -13.15
CA GLY A 310 13.89 3.05 -13.61
C GLY A 310 14.35 2.81 -15.05
N PRO A 311 14.16 1.59 -15.57
CA PRO A 311 14.51 1.23 -16.95
C PRO A 311 13.85 2.12 -18.01
N LEU A 312 12.66 2.65 -17.72
CA LEU A 312 11.92 3.56 -18.61
C LEU A 312 12.22 5.05 -18.35
N GLY A 313 13.21 5.34 -17.51
CA GLY A 313 13.70 6.69 -17.24
C GLY A 313 12.82 7.48 -16.26
N ASP A 314 11.83 6.85 -15.65
CA ASP A 314 10.93 7.43 -14.67
C ASP A 314 11.54 7.42 -13.25
N PRO A 315 11.22 8.38 -12.39
CA PRO A 315 11.68 8.38 -11.00
C PRO A 315 10.94 7.33 -10.16
N ALA A 316 11.59 6.91 -9.07
CA ALA A 316 11.00 6.02 -8.08
C ALA A 316 9.75 6.65 -7.46
N LYS A 317 8.60 5.99 -7.61
CA LYS A 317 7.28 6.46 -7.15
C LYS A 317 6.88 5.80 -5.83
N ALA A 318 5.93 6.44 -5.16
CA ALA A 318 5.37 5.99 -3.89
C ALA A 318 4.21 5.00 -4.12
N HIS A 319 4.11 4.02 -3.23
CA HIS A 319 2.96 3.14 -3.08
C HIS A 319 2.60 3.00 -1.59
N CYS A 320 1.57 2.21 -1.27
CA CYS A 320 1.13 2.01 0.12
C CYS A 320 2.29 1.57 1.02
N GLY A 321 3.14 0.68 0.52
CA GLY A 321 4.24 0.10 1.25
C GLY A 321 5.38 1.07 1.56
N THR A 322 5.56 2.12 0.75
CA THR A 322 6.53 3.20 0.98
C THR A 322 6.39 3.80 2.38
N CYS A 323 5.16 3.98 2.86
CA CYS A 323 4.88 4.49 4.20
C CYS A 323 4.60 3.36 5.21
N HIS A 324 3.79 2.38 4.81
CA HIS A 324 3.23 1.40 5.73
C HIS A 324 4.21 0.28 6.11
N LEU A 325 5.09 -0.14 5.19
CA LEU A 325 6.10 -1.19 5.39
C LEU A 325 5.58 -2.44 6.10
N GLY A 326 4.41 -2.92 5.66
CA GLY A 326 3.75 -4.08 6.22
C GLY A 326 2.94 -3.82 7.49
N ASN A 327 2.72 -2.58 7.90
CA ASN A 327 1.89 -2.23 9.05
C ASN A 327 0.65 -1.44 8.62
N ASN A 328 -0.51 -1.71 9.21
CA ASN A 328 -1.74 -1.02 8.85
C ASN A 328 -1.71 0.48 9.26
N LYS A 329 -0.81 0.85 10.15
CA LYS A 329 -0.42 2.24 10.42
C LYS A 329 1.11 2.38 10.35
N PRO A 330 1.64 3.38 9.62
CA PRO A 330 3.08 3.65 9.66
C PRO A 330 3.58 3.80 11.09
N LEU A 331 4.67 3.12 11.45
CA LEU A 331 5.27 3.12 12.79
C LEU A 331 4.29 2.75 13.92
N GLY A 332 3.23 1.98 13.63
CA GLY A 332 2.17 1.66 14.58
C GLY A 332 1.32 2.87 14.99
N GLY A 333 1.30 3.93 14.18
CA GLY A 333 0.57 5.18 14.47
C GLY A 333 1.33 6.17 15.34
N TYR A 334 2.65 6.00 15.49
CA TYR A 334 3.51 6.93 16.23
C TYR A 334 3.39 8.36 15.70
N LYS A 335 3.08 9.31 16.58
CA LYS A 335 2.79 10.72 16.23
C LYS A 335 4.06 11.58 16.25
N LEU A 336 5.05 11.22 15.44
CA LEU A 336 6.30 11.99 15.34
C LEU A 336 6.06 13.43 14.85
N LEU A 337 5.03 13.64 14.02
CA LEU A 337 4.67 14.94 13.47
C LEU A 337 4.35 15.98 14.55
N ASP A 338 3.78 15.57 15.69
CA ASP A 338 3.37 16.48 16.78
C ASP A 338 4.54 17.32 17.32
N HIS A 339 5.77 16.85 17.12
CA HIS A 339 7.00 17.55 17.52
C HIS A 339 7.52 18.56 16.49
N TYR A 340 6.98 18.61 15.27
CA TYR A 340 7.53 19.40 14.15
C TYR A 340 6.43 20.09 13.31
N LEU A 341 5.28 20.38 13.92
CA LEU A 341 4.08 20.87 13.23
C LEU A 341 4.33 22.10 12.35
N VAL A 342 4.95 23.15 12.89
CA VAL A 342 5.19 24.42 12.18
C VAL A 342 6.01 24.23 10.89
N GLY A 343 6.93 23.26 10.90
CA GLY A 343 7.77 22.93 9.76
C GLY A 343 7.10 22.01 8.74
N LEU A 344 6.30 21.06 9.21
CA LEU A 344 5.78 19.93 8.43
C LEU A 344 4.28 19.98 8.13
N THR A 345 3.58 21.05 8.49
CA THR A 345 2.20 21.33 8.06
C THR A 345 2.07 22.74 7.47
N GLU A 346 1.06 22.98 6.64
CA GLU A 346 0.89 24.29 5.98
C GLU A 346 0.58 25.41 6.98
N ASP A 347 -0.24 25.12 7.99
CA ASP A 347 -0.78 26.06 8.97
C ASP A 347 -0.15 25.93 10.38
N GLY A 348 0.83 25.04 10.54
CA GLY A 348 1.48 24.75 11.81
C GLY A 348 0.61 24.01 12.82
N LYS A 349 -0.52 23.43 12.39
CA LYS A 349 -1.42 22.64 13.23
C LYS A 349 -1.34 21.16 12.88
N ALA A 350 -1.76 20.31 13.83
CA ALA A 350 -1.91 18.88 13.59
C ALA A 350 -3.06 18.61 12.61
N PRO A 351 -2.99 17.53 11.80
CA PRO A 351 -4.08 17.15 10.90
C PRO A 351 -5.38 16.92 11.68
N ASP A 352 -6.48 17.52 11.22
CA ASP A 352 -7.80 17.36 11.85
C ASP A 352 -8.25 15.88 11.80
N PRO A 353 -8.48 15.21 12.94
CA PRO A 353 -8.95 13.83 12.94
C PRO A 353 -10.45 13.70 12.59
N GLY A 354 -11.23 14.77 12.68
CA GLY A 354 -12.68 14.78 12.50
C GLY A 354 -13.17 14.07 11.22
N PRO A 355 -12.59 14.35 10.03
CA PRO A 355 -12.96 13.66 8.80
C PRO A 355 -12.78 12.14 8.86
N LYS A 356 -11.68 11.66 9.46
CA LYS A 356 -11.40 10.22 9.60
C LYS A 356 -12.25 9.57 10.69
N GLU A 357 -12.48 10.28 11.79
CA GLU A 357 -13.39 9.84 12.85
C GLU A 357 -14.82 9.70 12.31
N ALA A 358 -15.29 10.64 11.50
CA ALA A 358 -16.58 10.54 10.85
C ALA A 358 -16.69 9.29 9.97
N ILE A 359 -15.61 8.91 9.27
CA ILE A 359 -15.55 7.67 8.47
C ILE A 359 -15.72 6.44 9.36
N LEU A 360 -14.93 6.37 10.44
CA LEU A 360 -14.94 5.26 11.37
C LEU A 360 -16.29 5.09 12.09
N LEU A 361 -16.97 6.21 12.36
CA LEU A 361 -18.30 6.22 12.97
C LEU A 361 -19.44 5.96 11.96
N GLY A 362 -19.14 5.81 10.67
CA GLY A 362 -20.16 5.69 9.62
C GLY A 362 -20.97 6.97 9.37
N ASN A 363 -20.52 8.09 9.91
CA ASN A 363 -21.15 9.42 9.80
C ASN A 363 -20.57 10.26 8.64
N ALA A 364 -19.49 9.78 8.00
CA ALA A 364 -18.91 10.46 6.85
C ALA A 364 -19.91 10.56 5.71
N LYS A 365 -20.13 11.80 5.25
CA LYS A 365 -20.86 12.03 4.01
C LYS A 365 -19.91 11.74 2.84
N PRO A 366 -20.35 11.05 1.78
CA PRO A 366 -19.54 10.92 0.57
C PRO A 366 -19.27 12.31 -0.01
N THR A 367 -18.03 12.79 0.09
CA THR A 367 -17.58 13.98 -0.64
C THR A 367 -17.09 13.53 -2.00
N ALA A 368 -17.98 13.55 -2.98
CA ALA A 368 -17.58 13.63 -4.38
C ALA A 368 -17.97 15.03 -4.85
N GLU A 369 -17.04 15.98 -4.81
CA GLU A 369 -17.20 17.28 -5.48
C GLU A 369 -15.81 17.91 -5.64
N THR A 370 -15.46 18.29 -6.87
CA THR A 370 -14.18 18.89 -7.32
C THR A 370 -13.05 17.92 -7.72
N GLY A 371 -13.35 17.03 -8.66
CA GLY A 371 -12.34 16.43 -9.53
C GLY A 371 -13.05 15.73 -10.70
N PRO A 372 -12.45 15.66 -11.92
CA PRO A 372 -13.05 15.00 -13.07
C PRO A 372 -13.01 13.49 -12.87
N ASP A 373 -13.86 12.98 -11.97
CA ASP A 373 -13.89 11.57 -11.64
C ASP A 373 -15.20 10.95 -12.13
N GLN A 374 -15.05 10.01 -13.06
CA GLN A 374 -16.11 9.15 -13.59
C GLN A 374 -16.72 8.23 -12.51
N ASN A 375 -16.18 8.19 -11.29
CA ASN A 375 -16.66 7.37 -10.18
C ASN A 375 -17.64 8.06 -9.22
N ALA A 376 -18.07 9.30 -9.47
CA ALA A 376 -18.99 10.05 -8.59
C ALA A 376 -20.43 9.49 -8.51
N LEU A 377 -20.79 8.51 -9.33
CA LEU A 377 -22.13 7.93 -9.38
C LEU A 377 -22.20 6.59 -8.62
N GLN A 378 -22.37 6.64 -7.30
CA GLN A 378 -22.93 5.55 -6.47
C GLN A 378 -23.74 6.20 -5.32
N PRO A 379 -24.90 5.63 -4.94
CA PRO A 379 -25.73 6.12 -3.84
C PRO A 379 -25.04 5.95 -2.47
N LYS A 380 -25.47 6.75 -1.48
CA LYS A 380 -24.96 6.81 -0.11
C LYS A 380 -24.69 5.42 0.50
N PRO A 381 -23.49 5.14 1.02
CA PRO A 381 -23.25 4.02 1.92
C PRO A 381 -23.87 4.32 3.29
N VAL A 382 -24.60 3.35 3.85
CA VAL A 382 -24.78 3.24 5.30
C VAL A 382 -23.71 2.24 5.75
N ALA A 383 -22.65 2.72 6.39
CA ALA A 383 -21.62 1.82 6.93
C ALA A 383 -22.23 1.01 8.07
N ALA A 384 -22.00 -0.32 8.08
CA ALA A 384 -22.28 -1.10 9.27
C ALA A 384 -21.40 -0.59 10.42
N PRO A 385 -21.95 -0.30 11.62
CA PRO A 385 -21.16 0.18 12.74
C PRO A 385 -20.15 -0.89 13.16
N VAL A 386 -18.88 -0.51 13.28
CA VAL A 386 -17.84 -1.36 13.88
C VAL A 386 -17.90 -1.30 15.40
N SER A 387 -17.42 -2.34 16.09
CA SER A 387 -17.39 -2.39 17.55
C SER A 387 -16.56 -1.22 18.14
N LYS A 388 -16.88 -0.80 19.37
CA LYS A 388 -16.12 0.26 20.08
C LYS A 388 -14.65 -0.10 20.24
N ASP A 389 -14.31 -1.39 20.30
CA ASP A 389 -12.92 -1.88 20.40
C ASP A 389 -12.14 -1.67 19.09
N ALA A 390 -12.80 -1.80 17.93
CA ALA A 390 -12.19 -1.48 16.63
C ALA A 390 -11.93 0.04 16.47
N ILE A 391 -12.76 0.87 17.12
CA ILE A 391 -12.55 2.32 17.23
C ILE A 391 -11.38 2.60 18.18
N GLY A 392 -11.33 1.96 19.35
CA GLY A 392 -10.27 2.13 20.36
C GLY A 392 -8.86 1.77 19.88
N GLN A 393 -8.72 0.90 18.88
CA GLN A 393 -7.44 0.60 18.24
C GLN A 393 -7.12 1.52 17.05
N SER A 394 -8.08 2.32 16.59
CA SER A 394 -7.90 3.32 15.53
C SER A 394 -7.44 4.68 16.08
N VAL A 395 -7.90 5.06 17.28
CA VAL A 395 -7.34 6.11 18.14
C VAL A 395 -6.16 5.53 18.94
N ALA A 396 -5.12 6.33 19.20
CA ALA A 396 -4.02 5.87 20.04
C ALA A 396 -4.53 5.49 21.44
N PRO A 397 -4.06 4.41 22.08
CA PRO A 397 -4.38 4.18 23.47
C PRO A 397 -3.82 5.35 24.28
N GLY A 398 -4.71 6.04 25.00
CA GLY A 398 -4.31 6.97 26.04
C GLY A 398 -3.46 6.23 27.07
N GLU A 399 -2.44 6.91 27.57
CA GLU A 399 -1.62 6.44 28.67
C GLU A 399 -2.54 6.09 29.85
N ASN A 400 -2.67 4.79 30.12
CA ASN A 400 -2.71 4.15 31.43
C ASN A 400 -3.15 2.70 31.24
N GLY A 401 -2.20 1.78 31.40
CA GLY A 401 -2.47 0.35 31.37
C GLY A 401 -3.34 -0.08 32.55
N GLN A 402 -4.42 -0.79 32.25
CA GLN A 402 -4.98 -1.87 33.05
C GLN A 402 -5.92 -2.67 32.13
N GLY A 403 -5.50 -3.86 31.73
CA GLY A 403 -6.35 -4.78 30.98
C GLY A 403 -7.47 -5.29 31.88
N THR A 404 -8.71 -5.18 31.43
CA THR A 404 -9.86 -5.79 32.10
C THR A 404 -10.28 -7.06 31.38
N THR A 405 -10.11 -8.20 32.06
CA THR A 405 -10.86 -9.43 31.81
C THR A 405 -12.31 -9.22 32.24
N TYR A 406 -13.28 -9.42 31.35
CA TYR A 406 -14.70 -9.43 31.70
C TYR A 406 -15.20 -10.86 31.94
N LYS A 407 -15.73 -11.10 33.15
CA LYS A 407 -16.80 -12.07 33.42
C LYS A 407 -18.08 -11.29 33.69
N SER A 408 -19.19 -11.86 33.27
CA SER A 408 -20.52 -11.27 33.19
C SER A 408 -21.27 -11.16 34.52
N GLU A 409 -22.21 -10.20 34.52
CA GLU A 409 -23.47 -10.10 35.30
C GLU A 409 -23.61 -9.17 36.53
N GLU A 410 -24.67 -8.35 36.40
CA GLU A 410 -25.58 -7.67 37.36
C GLU A 410 -25.12 -6.52 38.30
N LYS A 411 -25.91 -5.44 38.24
CA LYS A 411 -26.01 -4.27 39.14
C LYS A 411 -27.08 -4.58 40.23
N PRO A 412 -27.29 -3.80 41.33
CA PRO A 412 -26.68 -2.54 41.82
C PRO A 412 -26.25 -2.62 43.33
N THR A 413 -25.58 -1.64 43.98
CA THR A 413 -26.09 -0.37 44.53
C THR A 413 -24.98 0.39 45.29
N GLN A 414 -25.06 1.74 45.29
CA GLN A 414 -24.58 2.80 46.24
C GLN A 414 -23.28 2.68 47.07
N GLY A 415 -22.51 3.79 47.12
CA GLY A 415 -21.65 4.15 48.28
C GLY A 415 -20.34 4.90 47.98
N GLU A 416 -20.37 6.23 48.14
CA GLU A 416 -19.34 7.14 48.71
C GLU A 416 -17.86 7.21 48.24
N SER A 417 -17.47 8.45 47.87
CA SER A 417 -16.34 9.28 48.38
C SER A 417 -14.90 8.73 48.44
N GLY A 418 -13.95 9.43 47.79
CA GLY A 418 -12.52 9.31 48.10
C GLY A 418 -11.56 10.08 47.19
N THR A 419 -11.32 11.36 47.53
CA THR A 419 -10.11 12.21 47.33
C THR A 419 -9.00 11.82 46.33
N LEU A 420 -8.75 12.74 45.38
CA LEU A 420 -7.52 12.85 44.57
C LEU A 420 -6.39 13.52 45.36
N GLY A 421 -5.21 12.91 45.37
CA GLY A 421 -3.97 13.55 45.81
C GLY A 421 -2.78 12.58 45.75
N GLY A 422 -1.78 12.86 44.91
CA GLY A 422 -0.56 12.05 44.87
C GLY A 422 0.31 12.27 43.64
N THR A 423 1.31 13.14 43.80
CA THR A 423 2.45 13.43 42.93
C THR A 423 3.18 12.19 42.39
N VAL A 424 3.50 12.18 41.09
CA VAL A 424 4.28 11.12 40.42
C VAL A 424 5.78 11.34 40.63
N ALA A 425 6.44 10.33 41.20
CA ALA A 425 7.90 10.18 41.23
C ALA A 425 8.39 9.42 39.98
N PRO A 426 9.64 9.64 39.52
CA PRO A 426 10.15 9.12 38.24
C PRO A 426 10.45 7.63 38.30
N VAL A 427 10.14 6.91 37.20
CA VAL A 427 10.39 5.48 37.06
C VAL A 427 11.83 5.23 36.52
N PRO A 428 12.56 4.20 37.02
CA PRO A 428 14.00 4.01 36.75
C PRO A 428 14.32 3.56 35.33
N GLN A 429 15.53 3.90 34.88
CA GLN A 429 16.13 3.44 33.62
C GLN A 429 16.57 1.97 33.73
N ASP A 430 15.98 1.09 32.92
CA ASP A 430 16.50 -0.27 32.73
C ASP A 430 17.71 -0.27 31.79
N LYS A 431 18.86 -0.61 32.39
CA LYS A 431 20.11 -0.93 31.70
C LYS A 431 19.99 -2.34 31.13
N ASN A 432 19.77 -2.45 29.82
CA ASN A 432 20.22 -3.63 29.09
C ASN A 432 20.67 -3.25 27.67
N THR A 433 21.89 -2.76 27.58
CA THR A 433 22.61 -2.52 26.32
C THR A 433 23.25 -3.82 25.86
N MET A 434 22.66 -4.49 24.85
CA MET A 434 23.42 -5.41 24.01
C MET A 434 23.97 -4.64 22.82
N ALA A 435 25.28 -4.83 22.58
CA ALA A 435 26.03 -4.13 21.55
C ALA A 435 25.47 -4.43 20.14
N PRO A 436 25.48 -3.43 19.22
CA PRO A 436 24.95 -3.59 17.88
C PRO A 436 25.81 -4.54 17.05
N SER A 437 25.18 -5.47 16.34
CA SER A 437 25.79 -6.18 15.21
C SER A 437 26.20 -5.16 14.14
N PRO A 438 27.32 -5.38 13.42
CA PRO A 438 27.74 -4.46 12.36
C PRO A 438 26.68 -4.40 11.26
N PRO A 439 26.33 -3.20 10.76
CA PRO A 439 25.34 -3.03 9.71
C PRO A 439 25.88 -3.54 8.36
N PRO A 440 25.05 -4.16 7.51
CA PRO A 440 25.47 -4.55 6.17
C PRO A 440 25.89 -3.31 5.38
N THR A 441 27.04 -3.42 4.72
CA THR A 441 27.62 -2.42 3.82
C THR A 441 26.76 -2.30 2.57
N GLY A 442 26.68 -1.09 2.02
CA GLY A 442 25.79 -0.69 0.91
C GLY A 442 26.08 -1.32 -0.46
N GLU A 443 26.75 -2.47 -0.51
CA GLU A 443 26.85 -3.34 -1.68
C GLU A 443 25.87 -4.53 -1.61
N GLU A 444 25.22 -4.77 -0.45
CA GLU A 444 24.24 -5.84 -0.22
C GLU A 444 22.86 -5.32 0.22
N ALA A 445 22.42 -4.16 -0.30
CA ALA A 445 20.98 -3.97 -0.41
C ALA A 445 20.46 -5.11 -1.31
N PRO A 446 19.35 -5.81 -0.99
CA PRO A 446 18.73 -6.65 -2.00
C PRO A 446 18.36 -5.70 -3.13
N GLN A 447 19.16 -5.73 -4.21
CA GLN A 447 18.66 -5.37 -5.51
C GLN A 447 17.34 -6.12 -5.63
N GLY A 448 16.24 -5.43 -5.91
CA GLY A 448 15.11 -6.10 -6.54
C GLY A 448 15.73 -6.85 -7.70
N SER A 449 15.82 -8.18 -7.56
CA SER A 449 16.56 -9.02 -8.48
C SER A 449 16.04 -8.71 -9.86
N SER A 450 16.91 -8.24 -10.76
CA SER A 450 16.60 -8.37 -12.18
C SER A 450 16.22 -9.84 -12.39
N PRO A 451 15.02 -10.13 -12.92
CA PRO A 451 14.65 -11.51 -13.18
C PRO A 451 15.69 -12.09 -14.14
N ASP A 452 16.21 -13.26 -13.81
CA ASP A 452 16.80 -14.13 -14.82
C ASP A 452 15.67 -14.43 -15.82
N GLU A 453 15.57 -13.64 -16.89
CA GLU A 453 14.65 -13.92 -17.99
C GLU A 453 15.11 -15.21 -18.67
N MET A 454 14.19 -16.17 -18.80
CA MET A 454 14.44 -17.33 -19.65
C MET A 454 14.59 -16.85 -21.10
N SER A 455 15.76 -17.04 -21.69
CA SER A 455 15.92 -17.01 -23.14
C SER A 455 15.18 -18.22 -23.73
N PRO A 456 14.29 -18.05 -24.73
CA PRO A 456 13.42 -19.12 -25.23
C PRO A 456 14.14 -20.28 -25.97
N ASN A 457 15.48 -20.31 -26.03
CA ASN A 457 16.24 -21.26 -26.86
C ASN A 457 17.27 -22.15 -26.14
N SER A 458 17.20 -22.32 -24.81
CA SER A 458 18.12 -23.24 -24.11
C SER A 458 17.55 -24.66 -24.00
N PRO A 459 18.18 -25.70 -24.59
CA PRO A 459 17.75 -27.08 -24.40
C PRO A 459 18.03 -27.56 -22.96
N PRO A 460 17.21 -28.47 -22.40
CA PRO A 460 17.36 -28.89 -21.01
C PRO A 460 18.63 -29.73 -20.83
N ALA A 461 19.48 -29.31 -19.89
CA ALA A 461 20.60 -30.10 -19.40
C ALA A 461 20.07 -31.28 -18.54
N PRO A 462 20.64 -32.49 -18.65
CA PRO A 462 20.18 -33.64 -17.89
C PRO A 462 20.70 -33.59 -16.45
N THR A 463 19.80 -33.59 -15.47
CA THR A 463 20.16 -33.85 -14.07
C THR A 463 19.65 -35.23 -13.66
N ASN A 464 20.60 -36.14 -13.43
CA ASN A 464 20.39 -37.43 -12.77
C ASN A 464 20.14 -37.20 -11.27
N GLY A 465 19.07 -37.77 -10.70
CA GLY A 465 18.88 -37.81 -9.24
C GLY A 465 17.46 -38.02 -8.72
N THR A 466 16.93 -39.24 -8.91
CA THR A 466 15.97 -39.99 -8.06
C THR A 466 14.87 -39.28 -7.22
N ARG A 467 13.63 -39.43 -7.73
CA ARG A 467 12.28 -39.63 -7.11
C ARG A 467 12.06 -39.50 -5.59
N GLY A 468 10.95 -38.82 -5.27
CA GLY A 468 10.17 -38.95 -4.03
C GLY A 468 8.77 -38.31 -4.12
N THR A 469 7.84 -39.02 -4.75
CA THR A 469 6.34 -38.97 -4.68
C THR A 469 5.61 -37.64 -4.89
N ALA A 470 5.12 -37.45 -6.13
CA ALA A 470 3.90 -36.71 -6.45
C ALA A 470 2.80 -37.74 -6.74
N ASP A 471 1.67 -37.64 -6.03
CA ASP A 471 0.40 -38.30 -6.42
C ASP A 471 -0.76 -37.45 -5.90
N ALA A 472 -1.42 -36.72 -6.80
CA ALA A 472 -2.80 -36.26 -6.64
C ALA A 472 -3.49 -36.48 -7.99
N PRO A 473 -4.57 -37.28 -8.07
CA PRO A 473 -5.16 -37.66 -9.35
C PRO A 473 -6.09 -36.55 -9.86
N SER A 474 -5.75 -35.96 -11.01
CA SER A 474 -6.72 -35.23 -11.83
C SER A 474 -7.31 -36.20 -12.86
N THR A 475 -8.45 -36.80 -12.55
CA THR A 475 -9.29 -37.47 -13.56
C THR A 475 -10.64 -36.78 -13.61
N GLY A 476 -10.72 -35.75 -14.45
CA GLY A 476 -11.98 -35.20 -14.96
C GLY A 476 -11.92 -35.27 -16.49
N ILE A 477 -12.47 -36.35 -17.06
CA ILE A 477 -12.66 -36.50 -18.50
C ILE A 477 -13.79 -35.53 -18.92
N PRO A 478 -13.63 -34.70 -19.95
CA PRO A 478 -14.71 -33.86 -20.46
C PRO A 478 -15.75 -34.75 -21.18
N PRO A 479 -17.07 -34.52 -20.99
CA PRO A 479 -18.07 -35.27 -21.74
C PRO A 479 -18.01 -34.92 -23.23
N SER A 480 -17.73 -35.93 -24.05
CA SER A 480 -17.85 -35.88 -25.50
C SER A 480 -19.33 -35.89 -25.90
N ASN A 481 -19.86 -34.77 -26.39
CA ASN A 481 -21.09 -34.77 -27.17
C ASN A 481 -20.76 -34.41 -28.64
N PRO A 482 -21.25 -35.20 -29.62
CA PRO A 482 -20.90 -35.03 -31.02
C PRO A 482 -21.59 -33.80 -31.65
N LEU A 483 -20.84 -33.06 -32.44
CA LEU A 483 -21.35 -32.03 -33.37
C LEU A 483 -22.29 -32.67 -34.41
N PRO A 484 -23.48 -32.12 -34.69
CA PRO A 484 -24.29 -32.57 -35.81
C PRO A 484 -23.68 -32.10 -37.14
N LYS A 485 -23.51 -33.04 -38.08
CA LYS A 485 -23.09 -32.79 -39.47
C LYS A 485 -24.16 -32.07 -40.30
N PRO A 486 -23.78 -31.33 -41.36
CA PRO A 486 -24.70 -30.50 -42.14
C PRO A 486 -25.57 -31.37 -43.06
N LYS A 487 -26.84 -31.01 -43.22
CA LYS A 487 -27.70 -31.52 -44.30
C LYS A 487 -27.96 -30.39 -45.29
N GLY A 488 -27.59 -30.65 -46.54
CA GLY A 488 -27.85 -29.79 -47.69
C GLY A 488 -29.32 -29.81 -48.13
N GLU A 489 -29.68 -28.67 -48.69
CA GLU A 489 -30.72 -28.32 -49.67
C GLU A 489 -31.74 -29.38 -50.12
N THR A 490 -33.03 -29.00 -50.01
CA THR A 490 -34.01 -29.06 -51.11
C THR A 490 -35.07 -27.98 -50.91
N GLY A 491 -35.37 -27.21 -51.97
CA GLY A 491 -36.23 -26.02 -51.93
C GLY A 491 -37.75 -26.25 -52.01
N GLY A 492 -38.49 -25.14 -52.11
CA GLY A 492 -39.92 -25.11 -52.44
C GLY A 492 -40.72 -23.97 -51.80
N ALA A 493 -40.77 -22.83 -52.49
CA ALA A 493 -41.86 -21.83 -52.65
C ALA A 493 -43.00 -21.66 -51.61
N GLY A 494 -43.32 -20.38 -51.30
CA GLY A 494 -44.73 -19.97 -51.05
C GLY A 494 -45.03 -18.73 -50.20
N SER A 495 -44.91 -17.52 -50.79
CA SER A 495 -45.81 -16.33 -50.71
C SER A 495 -46.25 -15.63 -49.40
N GLY A 496 -46.09 -14.29 -49.40
CA GLY A 496 -47.00 -13.26 -48.83
C GLY A 496 -46.61 -12.69 -47.44
N ALA A 497 -46.49 -11.38 -47.16
CA ALA A 497 -46.84 -10.15 -47.86
C ALA A 497 -46.01 -8.93 -47.35
N SER A 498 -46.05 -7.84 -48.13
CA SER A 498 -45.41 -6.52 -47.99
C SER A 498 -45.81 -5.73 -46.73
N THR A 499 -45.00 -4.80 -46.20
CA THR A 499 -44.72 -3.40 -46.63
C THR A 499 -43.32 -2.98 -46.15
N GLY A 500 -42.49 -2.12 -46.74
CA GLY A 500 -42.59 -1.15 -47.84
C GLY A 500 -42.00 0.21 -47.40
N SER A 501 -40.72 0.48 -47.65
CA SER A 501 -40.14 1.78 -48.10
C SER A 501 -38.60 1.76 -48.13
N ALA A 502 -38.03 2.20 -49.26
CA ALA A 502 -36.62 2.15 -49.64
C ALA A 502 -35.96 3.56 -49.64
N PRO A 503 -34.62 3.68 -49.83
CA PRO A 503 -33.82 4.88 -49.53
C PRO A 503 -33.54 5.77 -50.75
N GLN A 504 -33.05 7.00 -50.52
CA GLN A 504 -32.59 7.92 -51.57
C GLN A 504 -31.10 8.28 -51.46
N SER A 505 -30.53 8.50 -52.65
CA SER A 505 -29.11 8.59 -53.04
C SER A 505 -28.54 10.00 -53.15
N ILE A 506 -27.21 10.07 -53.23
CA ILE A 506 -26.31 11.22 -53.48
C ILE A 506 -26.61 11.93 -54.82
N PRO A 507 -26.27 13.23 -54.97
CA PRO A 507 -25.31 13.60 -56.01
C PRO A 507 -24.30 14.72 -55.63
N ALA A 508 -23.10 14.65 -56.22
CA ALA A 508 -22.07 15.70 -56.27
C ALA A 508 -22.37 16.75 -57.37
N PRO A 509 -21.71 17.93 -57.35
CA PRO A 509 -20.94 18.30 -58.56
C PRO A 509 -19.65 19.14 -58.36
N LYS A 510 -18.66 18.84 -59.25
CA LYS A 510 -17.76 19.68 -60.07
C LYS A 510 -16.90 20.82 -59.45
N GLY A 511 -15.57 20.72 -59.66
CA GLY A 511 -14.55 21.80 -59.58
C GLY A 511 -14.67 22.86 -60.71
N PRO A 512 -13.74 23.84 -60.86
CA PRO A 512 -12.27 23.68 -61.06
C PRO A 512 -11.45 24.63 -60.14
N ALA A 513 -10.13 24.82 -60.13
CA ALA A 513 -9.10 24.83 -61.16
C ALA A 513 -7.67 24.73 -60.56
N GLN A 514 -6.71 24.62 -61.47
CA GLN A 514 -5.28 24.36 -61.35
C GLN A 514 -4.46 25.39 -60.56
N GLY A 515 -3.33 24.96 -60.01
CA GLY A 515 -2.28 25.83 -59.46
C GLY A 515 -1.07 25.04 -58.95
N THR A 516 -0.22 24.59 -59.86
CA THR A 516 1.13 24.07 -59.59
C THR A 516 2.06 25.20 -59.10
N THR A 517 2.81 24.97 -58.03
CA THR A 517 4.03 25.72 -57.73
C THR A 517 5.20 24.80 -57.37
N THR A 518 6.26 24.99 -58.15
CA THR A 518 7.59 24.43 -58.02
C THR A 518 8.37 25.17 -56.92
N ARG A 519 9.29 24.43 -56.29
CA ARG A 519 10.29 24.82 -55.27
C ARG A 519 10.91 26.23 -55.44
N TYR A 520 11.28 26.88 -54.33
CA TYR A 520 12.66 27.30 -54.03
C TYR A 520 12.79 27.74 -52.55
N ASN A 521 13.86 27.24 -51.91
CA ASN A 521 14.46 27.55 -50.60
C ASN A 521 13.69 27.23 -49.31
#